data_AF-A0A9Q1FPU7-F1
#
_entry.id   AF-A0A9Q1FPU7-F1
#
_cell.length_a   1.000
_cell.length_b   1.000
_cell.length_c   1.000
_cell.angle_alpha   90.00
_cell.angle_beta   90.00
_cell.angle_gamma   90.00
#
_symmetry.space_group_name_H-M   'P 1'
#
loop_
_entity.id
_entity.type
_entity.pdbx_description
1 polymer ?
#
loop_
_entity_poly.entity_id
_entity_poly.type
_entity_poly.pdbx_seq_one_letter_code
_entity_poly.pdbx_strand_id
1 'polypeptide(L)'
;MDAEACIRGVTLTVVTCRYHLAWPHTSPLPMDTTAHPTPTSSLEDPLPPTLYSNPSHQSVYLGGTVSFHCDVMGVPKPDVTWEKQTERRESLIMRPDQMYGNLVITNIGQLVIYNAQARDTGIYTCTARNSAGILRADYPLSVIRRSEDDFSEDAEMSMPMGRPFSPADCLAEVDKRECGERHVDWHYDSKRGTCLAFTNGGCEGSRNRFETYEECRASCQREGMGICSLPAVQGPCKSWEARWAYNSLIKQCQAFAYGGCQGNSNSFRTRAECEANCPQPKSRPCKTCRAKGKIVPNLCRSDFAIVGRLTELIEDLDSGIARFSLEEVLRDEKMGLSFFNTRHLEVTLAKMDWSCPCPNITMEEGPLLVMGEVQDGMAVIQPDSYVRPITDRRLKKIHEVLEKKTCELLQRFQD
;
A
#
# COMPACT_ATOMS: atom_id res chain seq x y z
N MET A 1 12.21 -46.59 20.81
CA MET A 1 12.62 -46.37 22.21
C MET A 1 13.24 -45.01 22.27
N ASP A 2 12.62 -44.06 22.98
CA ASP A 2 13.24 -42.78 23.30
C ASP A 2 14.47 -42.99 24.19
N ALA A 3 15.50 -42.18 23.98
CA ALA A 3 16.76 -42.23 24.74
C ALA A 3 16.55 -42.04 26.26
N GLU A 4 15.43 -41.42 26.65
CA GLU A 4 15.05 -41.17 28.04
C GLU A 4 14.57 -42.44 28.78
N ALA A 5 14.06 -43.44 28.06
CA ALA A 5 13.58 -44.70 28.65
C ALA A 5 14.73 -45.65 29.05
N CYS A 6 15.89 -45.55 28.39
CA CYS A 6 17.06 -46.39 28.67
C CYS A 6 17.79 -45.96 29.95
N ILE A 7 17.78 -44.66 30.26
CA ILE A 7 18.45 -44.09 31.44
C ILE A 7 17.71 -44.43 32.74
N ARG A 8 16.40 -44.71 32.67
CA ARG A 8 15.57 -45.04 33.84
C ARG A 8 15.50 -46.53 34.18
N GLY A 9 16.33 -47.39 33.56
CA GLY A 9 16.43 -48.80 33.92
C GLY A 9 15.16 -49.62 33.70
N VAL A 10 14.27 -49.17 32.82
CA VAL A 10 13.02 -49.88 32.51
C VAL A 10 13.36 -51.09 31.64
N THR A 11 13.25 -52.28 32.22
CA THR A 11 13.43 -53.54 31.49
C THR A 11 12.08 -54.03 30.96
N LEU A 12 11.97 -54.21 29.65
CA LEU A 12 10.81 -54.83 29.02
C LEU A 12 10.90 -56.35 29.17
N THR A 13 9.96 -56.94 29.91
CA THR A 13 9.80 -58.40 29.96
C THR A 13 8.88 -58.83 28.83
N VAL A 14 9.41 -59.64 27.91
CA VAL A 14 8.62 -60.25 26.84
C VAL A 14 7.81 -61.39 27.43
N VAL A 15 6.51 -61.20 27.61
CA VAL A 15 5.59 -62.25 28.03
C VAL A 15 5.09 -62.97 26.78
N THR A 16 5.46 -64.23 26.60
CA THR A 16 4.96 -65.06 25.51
C THR A 16 3.54 -65.55 25.85
N CYS A 17 2.57 -65.24 25.00
CA CYS A 17 1.20 -65.73 25.19
C CYS A 17 1.15 -67.24 24.87
N ARG A 18 0.91 -68.07 25.88
CA ARG A 18 0.58 -69.49 25.72
C ARG A 18 -0.95 -69.63 25.73
N TYR A 19 -1.52 -69.97 24.58
CA TYR A 19 -2.95 -70.26 24.45
C TYR A 19 -3.23 -71.68 24.95
N HIS A 20 -4.01 -71.81 26.03
CA HIS A 20 -4.52 -73.09 26.51
C HIS A 20 -5.94 -73.28 25.99
N LEU A 21 -6.14 -74.30 25.14
CA LEU A 21 -7.47 -74.77 24.74
C LEU A 21 -8.10 -75.51 25.94
N ALA A 22 -9.08 -74.89 26.58
CA ALA A 22 -9.94 -75.56 27.55
C ALA A 22 -11.40 -75.45 27.11
N TRP A 23 -12.04 -76.61 26.96
CA TRP A 23 -13.48 -76.83 26.90
C TRP A 23 -13.78 -78.07 27.76
N PRO A 24 -15.00 -78.28 28.32
CA PRO A 24 -16.16 -77.37 28.42
C PRO A 24 -16.63 -77.05 29.86
N HIS A 25 -17.47 -76.02 29.94
CA HIS A 25 -18.59 -75.80 30.88
C HIS A 25 -18.31 -75.75 32.39
N THR A 26 -18.15 -74.53 32.92
CA THR A 26 -18.94 -74.00 34.07
C THR A 26 -18.51 -72.56 34.35
N SER A 27 -19.36 -71.58 34.04
CA SER A 27 -19.59 -70.30 34.76
C SER A 27 -20.40 -69.34 33.87
N PRO A 28 -21.31 -68.51 34.44
CA PRO A 28 -22.15 -67.60 33.66
C PRO A 28 -21.31 -66.47 33.04
N LEU A 29 -21.75 -65.99 31.87
CA LEU A 29 -21.13 -64.88 31.15
C LEU A 29 -21.04 -63.64 32.07
N PRO A 30 -19.85 -63.02 32.21
CA PRO A 30 -19.75 -61.71 32.85
C PRO A 30 -20.49 -60.67 32.01
N MET A 31 -21.08 -59.67 32.67
CA MET A 31 -21.69 -58.54 31.97
C MET A 31 -20.65 -57.87 31.06
N ASP A 32 -21.04 -57.55 29.83
CA ASP A 32 -20.21 -56.82 28.88
C ASP A 32 -19.81 -55.46 29.46
N THR A 33 -18.62 -55.41 30.06
CA THR A 33 -17.89 -54.18 30.32
C THR A 33 -16.56 -54.26 29.62
N THR A 34 -16.55 -53.98 28.33
CA THR A 34 -15.48 -53.18 27.72
C THR A 34 -16.08 -52.52 26.49
N ALA A 35 -16.35 -51.22 26.56
CA ALA A 35 -16.39 -50.43 25.36
C ALA A 35 -15.15 -50.78 24.53
N HIS A 36 -15.30 -50.92 23.21
CA HIS A 36 -14.17 -51.03 22.30
C HIS A 36 -13.07 -50.05 22.72
N PRO A 37 -11.77 -50.41 22.61
CA PRO A 37 -10.73 -49.40 22.77
C PRO A 37 -11.07 -48.31 21.76
N THR A 38 -11.61 -47.20 22.24
CA THR A 38 -11.70 -45.97 21.44
C THR A 38 -10.28 -45.77 20.99
N PRO A 39 -9.97 -45.82 19.67
CA PRO A 39 -8.69 -45.29 19.26
C PRO A 39 -8.72 -43.86 19.77
N THR A 40 -7.87 -43.53 20.73
CA THR A 40 -7.51 -42.15 21.02
C THR A 40 -6.73 -41.67 19.81
N SER A 41 -7.42 -41.55 18.67
CA SER A 41 -7.17 -40.50 17.73
C SER A 41 -7.59 -39.25 18.50
N SER A 42 -6.62 -38.67 19.21
CA SER A 42 -6.66 -37.24 19.43
C SER A 42 -6.73 -36.62 18.03
N LEU A 43 -7.95 -36.37 17.56
CA LEU A 43 -8.23 -35.37 16.54
C LEU A 43 -7.84 -34.03 17.17
N GLU A 44 -6.54 -33.79 17.34
CA GLU A 44 -6.05 -32.43 17.46
C GLU A 44 -6.33 -31.81 16.10
N ASP A 45 -7.19 -30.79 16.08
CA ASP A 45 -7.51 -30.08 14.86
C ASP A 45 -6.19 -29.61 14.22
N PRO A 46 -5.97 -29.91 12.93
CA PRO A 46 -4.71 -29.60 12.28
C PRO A 46 -4.51 -28.07 12.24
N LEU A 47 -3.48 -27.59 12.95
CA LEU A 47 -3.13 -26.16 13.04
C LEU A 47 -2.09 -25.80 11.97
N PRO A 48 -2.35 -24.81 11.10
CA PRO A 48 -1.36 -24.35 10.12
C PRO A 48 -0.14 -23.73 10.82
N PRO A 49 1.02 -23.66 10.12
CA PRO A 49 2.23 -23.12 10.71
C PRO A 49 2.06 -21.64 11.03
N THR A 50 2.42 -21.23 12.24
CA THR A 50 2.37 -19.85 12.72
C THR A 50 3.72 -19.45 13.31
N LEU A 51 4.18 -18.24 12.99
CA LEU A 51 5.40 -17.67 13.56
C LEU A 51 5.11 -17.12 14.95
N TYR A 52 5.94 -17.47 15.93
CA TYR A 52 5.85 -16.88 17.27
C TYR A 52 6.87 -15.75 17.49
N SER A 53 7.93 -15.65 16.69
CA SER A 53 8.87 -14.53 16.71
C SER A 53 8.84 -13.75 15.39
N ASN A 54 9.10 -12.44 15.48
CA ASN A 54 9.04 -11.56 14.31
C ASN A 54 10.37 -11.62 13.53
N PRO A 55 10.34 -11.86 12.21
CA PRO A 55 11.54 -11.84 11.40
C PRO A 55 12.18 -10.45 11.41
N SER A 56 13.47 -10.39 11.73
CA SER A 56 14.25 -9.16 11.75
C SER A 56 15.37 -9.20 10.71
N HIS A 57 15.65 -8.04 10.13
CA HIS A 57 16.82 -7.84 9.28
C HIS A 57 18.07 -7.83 10.17
N GLN A 58 19.20 -8.30 9.63
CA GLN A 58 20.50 -8.26 10.32
C GLN A 58 21.58 -7.69 9.40
N SER A 59 22.47 -6.92 10.00
CA SER A 59 23.69 -6.41 9.37
C SER A 59 24.90 -6.96 10.11
N VAL A 60 25.86 -7.52 9.36
CA VAL A 60 27.08 -8.11 9.93
C VAL A 60 28.28 -7.66 9.12
N TYR A 61 29.43 -7.45 9.76
CA TYR A 61 30.67 -7.17 9.03
C TYR A 61 31.24 -8.44 8.38
N LEU A 62 32.05 -8.27 7.34
CA LEU A 62 32.80 -9.36 6.71
C LEU A 62 33.51 -10.24 7.75
N GLY A 63 33.40 -11.55 7.56
CA GLY A 63 33.96 -12.57 8.46
C GLY A 63 33.16 -12.82 9.74
N GLY A 64 32.11 -12.02 10.00
CA GLY A 64 31.22 -12.24 11.13
C GLY A 64 30.37 -13.51 10.99
N THR A 65 29.65 -13.85 12.06
CA THR A 65 28.70 -14.97 12.08
C THR A 65 27.31 -14.43 12.34
N VAL A 66 26.34 -14.86 11.54
CA VAL A 66 24.92 -14.48 11.68
C VAL A 66 24.06 -15.71 11.86
N SER A 67 22.98 -15.56 12.63
CA SER A 67 22.00 -16.64 12.79
C SER A 67 20.57 -16.12 12.71
N PHE A 68 19.72 -16.82 11.96
CA PHE A 68 18.30 -16.55 11.84
C PHE A 68 17.49 -17.70 12.45
N HIS A 69 16.50 -17.36 13.27
CA HIS A 69 15.64 -18.32 13.95
C HIS A 69 14.26 -18.27 13.29
N CYS A 70 13.83 -19.40 12.73
CA CYS A 70 12.47 -19.57 12.22
C CYS A 70 11.63 -20.34 13.22
N ASP A 71 11.10 -19.55 14.14
CA ASP A 71 10.39 -19.95 15.34
C ASP A 71 8.91 -20.19 15.01
N VAL A 72 8.58 -21.42 14.64
CA VAL A 72 7.25 -21.80 14.12
C VAL A 72 6.57 -22.88 14.95
N MET A 73 5.25 -22.72 15.13
CA MET A 73 4.37 -23.69 15.77
C MET A 73 3.35 -24.23 14.76
N GLY A 74 2.91 -25.46 14.91
CA GLY A 74 1.88 -26.06 14.05
C GLY A 74 1.63 -27.51 14.42
N VAL A 75 0.45 -28.03 14.09
CA VAL A 75 0.04 -29.40 14.36
C VAL A 75 -0.47 -30.02 13.05
N PRO A 76 0.19 -31.07 12.51
CA PRO A 76 1.46 -31.66 12.92
C PRO A 76 2.64 -30.67 12.86
N LYS A 77 3.74 -30.98 13.59
CA LYS A 77 4.95 -30.15 13.63
C LYS A 77 5.42 -29.80 12.20
N PRO A 78 5.59 -28.51 11.87
CA PRO A 78 5.97 -28.12 10.53
C PRO A 78 7.42 -28.47 10.23
N ASP A 79 7.66 -28.86 8.98
CA ASP A 79 9.00 -29.00 8.41
C ASP A 79 9.50 -27.63 7.95
N VAL A 80 10.72 -27.27 8.38
CA VAL A 80 11.31 -25.94 8.17
C VAL A 80 12.42 -26.06 7.13
N THR A 81 12.27 -25.30 6.06
CA THR A 81 13.26 -25.19 4.99
C THR A 81 13.64 -23.74 4.78
N TRP A 82 14.88 -23.48 4.38
CA TRP A 82 15.36 -22.14 4.08
C TRP A 82 15.56 -21.97 2.60
N GLU A 83 15.33 -20.78 2.11
CA GLU A 83 15.48 -20.44 0.69
C GLU A 83 16.21 -19.11 0.57
N LYS A 84 17.23 -19.03 -0.29
CA LYS A 84 17.90 -17.76 -0.60
C LYS A 84 17.35 -17.21 -1.91
N GLN A 85 16.85 -15.98 -1.87
CA GLN A 85 16.41 -15.29 -3.08
C GLN A 85 17.62 -14.93 -3.95
N THR A 86 17.57 -15.27 -5.24
CA THR A 86 18.59 -14.90 -6.22
C THR A 86 18.02 -13.97 -7.28
N GLU A 87 18.89 -13.19 -7.94
CA GLU A 87 18.50 -12.32 -9.04
C GLU A 87 17.89 -13.09 -10.23
N ARG A 88 18.17 -14.40 -10.39
CA ARG A 88 17.80 -15.19 -11.57
C ARG A 88 16.37 -15.75 -11.54
N ARG A 89 15.48 -15.24 -10.68
CA ARG A 89 14.10 -15.73 -10.44
C ARG A 89 14.00 -17.19 -9.94
N GLU A 90 15.12 -17.90 -9.83
CA GLU A 90 15.23 -19.19 -9.18
C GLU A 90 15.74 -18.97 -7.76
N SER A 91 14.96 -19.39 -6.79
CA SER A 91 15.31 -19.30 -5.39
C SER A 91 16.04 -20.59 -4.98
N LEU A 92 17.18 -20.45 -4.30
CA LEU A 92 18.00 -21.58 -3.92
C LEU A 92 17.42 -22.20 -2.65
N ILE A 93 16.73 -23.34 -2.79
CA ILE A 93 16.22 -24.11 -1.66
C ILE A 93 17.39 -24.78 -0.95
N MET A 94 17.63 -24.38 0.29
CA MET A 94 18.68 -24.91 1.15
C MET A 94 18.10 -26.04 2.00
N ARG A 95 18.62 -27.25 1.79
CA ARG A 95 18.21 -28.45 2.54
C ARG A 95 19.24 -28.81 3.60
N PRO A 96 18.83 -29.36 4.76
CA PRO A 96 19.76 -29.72 5.85
C PRO A 96 20.82 -30.77 5.47
N ASP A 97 20.54 -31.60 4.45
CA ASP A 97 21.40 -32.70 3.97
C ASP A 97 22.47 -32.26 2.97
N GLN A 98 22.49 -30.99 2.56
CA GLN A 98 23.41 -30.45 1.56
C GLN A 98 24.37 -29.41 2.17
N MET A 99 25.65 -29.50 1.83
CA MET A 99 26.69 -28.59 2.33
C MET A 99 26.77 -27.34 1.44
N TYR A 100 26.48 -26.17 1.99
CA TYR A 100 26.50 -24.88 1.27
C TYR A 100 27.71 -24.02 1.64
N GLY A 101 28.89 -24.64 1.79
CA GLY A 101 30.12 -23.93 2.15
C GLY A 101 30.09 -23.44 3.60
N ASN A 102 29.81 -22.15 3.81
CA ASN A 102 29.85 -21.49 5.12
C ASN A 102 28.49 -21.42 5.84
N LEU A 103 27.47 -22.09 5.30
CA LEU A 103 26.10 -22.13 5.81
C LEU A 103 25.73 -23.48 6.43
N VAL A 104 25.00 -23.44 7.55
CA VAL A 104 24.49 -24.61 8.27
C VAL A 104 23.03 -24.39 8.68
N ILE A 105 22.18 -25.40 8.48
CA ILE A 105 20.80 -25.43 9.00
C ILE A 105 20.75 -26.43 10.15
N THR A 106 20.27 -25.99 11.30
CA THR A 106 20.14 -26.85 12.48
C THR A 106 18.80 -27.61 12.47
N ASN A 107 18.71 -28.65 13.30
CA ASN A 107 17.49 -29.43 13.51
C ASN A 107 16.32 -28.66 14.15
N ILE A 108 16.58 -27.46 14.69
CA ILE A 108 15.57 -26.56 15.24
C ILE A 108 15.11 -25.50 14.23
N GLY A 109 15.52 -25.60 12.95
CA GLY A 109 15.13 -24.66 11.91
C GLY A 109 15.91 -23.35 11.92
N GLN A 110 17.05 -23.30 12.61
CA GLN A 110 17.96 -22.14 12.64
C GLN A 110 18.91 -22.18 11.44
N LEU A 111 19.05 -21.06 10.74
CA LEU A 111 20.06 -20.86 9.70
C LEU A 111 21.26 -20.13 10.30
N VAL A 112 22.47 -20.68 10.16
CA VAL A 112 23.71 -20.08 10.64
C VAL A 112 24.67 -19.89 9.45
N ILE A 113 25.23 -18.70 9.34
CA ILE A 113 26.23 -18.35 8.32
C ILE A 113 27.51 -17.96 9.04
N TYR A 114 28.55 -18.77 8.88
CA TYR A 114 29.88 -18.50 9.41
C TYR A 114 30.71 -17.69 8.41
N ASN A 115 31.71 -16.95 8.90
CA ASN A 115 32.66 -16.22 8.04
C ASN A 115 31.96 -15.49 6.88
N ALA A 116 30.97 -14.66 7.22
CA ALA A 116 30.05 -14.05 6.27
C ALA A 116 30.79 -13.27 5.19
N GLN A 117 30.42 -13.50 3.93
CA GLN A 117 31.02 -12.86 2.76
C GLN A 117 30.03 -11.92 2.09
N ALA A 118 30.53 -10.97 1.29
CA ALA A 118 29.67 -9.99 0.61
C ALA A 118 28.59 -10.66 -0.28
N ARG A 119 28.89 -11.83 -0.86
CA ARG A 119 27.93 -12.63 -1.64
C ARG A 119 26.79 -13.23 -0.79
N ASP A 120 26.95 -13.28 0.52
CA ASP A 120 25.95 -13.84 1.45
C ASP A 120 24.82 -12.84 1.72
N THR A 121 25.01 -11.56 1.38
CA THR A 121 23.94 -10.54 1.37
C THR A 121 22.76 -11.01 0.51
N GLY A 122 21.54 -10.83 1.02
CA GLY A 122 20.33 -11.26 0.34
C GLY A 122 19.15 -11.49 1.29
N ILE A 123 18.04 -11.94 0.73
CA ILE A 123 16.84 -12.30 1.48
C ILE A 123 16.81 -13.82 1.67
N TYR A 124 16.76 -14.24 2.94
CA TYR A 124 16.61 -15.63 3.35
C TYR A 124 15.17 -15.87 3.78
N THR A 125 14.42 -16.62 3.00
CA THR A 125 13.03 -16.97 3.29
C THR A 125 12.95 -18.29 4.02
N CYS A 126 12.46 -18.28 5.25
CA CYS A 126 12.03 -19.49 5.93
C CYS A 126 10.67 -19.94 5.36
N THR A 127 10.57 -21.19 4.92
CA THR A 127 9.32 -21.84 4.55
C THR A 127 9.03 -22.98 5.52
N ALA A 128 7.97 -22.82 6.31
CA ALA A 128 7.47 -23.83 7.23
C ALA A 128 6.21 -24.49 6.65
N ARG A 129 6.18 -25.82 6.56
CA ARG A 129 5.08 -26.58 5.93
C ARG A 129 4.61 -27.73 6.80
N ASN A 130 3.30 -27.86 6.96
CA ASN A 130 2.67 -29.07 7.48
C ASN A 130 1.46 -29.46 6.61
N SER A 131 0.69 -30.47 7.04
CA SER A 131 -0.51 -30.91 6.31
C SER A 131 -1.65 -29.88 6.30
N ALA A 132 -1.63 -28.91 7.21
CA ALA A 132 -2.68 -27.90 7.38
C ALA A 132 -2.38 -26.60 6.64
N GLY A 133 -1.12 -26.32 6.31
CA GLY A 133 -0.76 -25.08 5.60
C GLY A 133 0.74 -24.88 5.39
N ILE A 134 1.05 -23.70 4.86
CA ILE A 134 2.42 -23.24 4.54
C ILE A 134 2.57 -21.80 5.04
N LEU A 135 3.69 -21.50 5.68
CA LEU A 135 4.08 -20.18 6.13
C LEU A 135 5.41 -19.79 5.49
N ARG A 136 5.55 -18.52 5.11
CA ARG A 136 6.81 -17.94 4.63
C ARG A 136 7.16 -16.67 5.41
N ALA A 137 8.43 -16.53 5.77
CA ALA A 137 8.96 -15.32 6.38
C ALA A 137 10.34 -14.96 5.85
N ASP A 138 10.53 -13.68 5.53
CA ASP A 138 11.73 -13.15 4.90
C ASP A 138 12.67 -12.54 5.94
N TYR A 139 13.93 -12.95 5.90
CA TYR A 139 15.02 -12.49 6.77
C TYR A 139 16.11 -11.83 5.92
N PRO A 140 16.11 -10.49 5.80
CA PRO A 140 17.13 -9.76 5.06
C PRO A 140 18.48 -9.76 5.79
N LEU A 141 19.55 -10.09 5.08
CA LEU A 141 20.92 -10.04 5.58
C LEU A 141 21.76 -9.06 4.78
N SER A 142 22.41 -8.10 5.44
CA SER A 142 23.41 -7.21 4.83
C SER A 142 24.80 -7.53 5.37
N VAL A 143 25.76 -7.83 4.50
CA VAL A 143 27.16 -8.07 4.89
C VAL A 143 28.02 -6.86 4.49
N ILE A 144 28.48 -6.10 5.49
CA ILE A 144 29.13 -4.80 5.36
C ILE A 144 30.65 -4.96 5.35
N ARG A 145 31.34 -4.19 4.50
CA ARG A 145 32.81 -4.10 4.53
C ARG A 145 33.21 -2.99 5.50
N ARG A 146 34.21 -3.21 6.36
CA ARG A 146 34.81 -2.11 7.12
C ARG A 146 35.64 -1.28 6.14
N SER A 147 35.31 -0.01 5.96
CA SER A 147 36.22 0.95 5.32
C SER A 147 37.39 1.22 6.26
N GLU A 148 38.60 1.31 5.72
CA GLU A 148 39.80 1.70 6.49
C GLU A 148 39.77 3.20 6.88
N ASP A 149 38.77 3.96 6.41
CA ASP A 149 38.60 5.40 6.62
C ASP A 149 37.81 5.78 7.90
N ASP A 150 37.33 4.81 8.69
CA ASP A 150 36.55 5.08 9.93
C ASP A 150 37.44 5.54 11.12
N PHE A 151 38.74 5.78 10.90
CA PHE A 151 39.71 6.25 11.90
C PHE A 151 40.40 7.57 11.54
N SER A 152 39.69 8.52 10.93
CA SER A 152 40.12 9.93 10.95
C SER A 152 39.05 10.82 11.56
N GLU A 153 39.24 11.22 12.81
CA GLU A 153 38.41 12.19 13.54
C GLU A 153 38.49 13.63 12.99
N ASP A 154 39.19 13.87 11.88
CA ASP A 154 39.41 15.22 11.35
C ASP A 154 39.09 15.31 9.85
N ALA A 155 37.81 15.50 9.50
CA ALA A 155 37.41 15.99 8.18
C ALA A 155 36.04 16.70 8.19
N GLU A 156 35.93 17.82 8.91
CA GLU A 156 35.11 18.93 8.42
C GLU A 156 35.77 19.49 7.14
N MET A 157 35.52 18.90 5.97
CA MET A 157 35.74 19.60 4.70
C MET A 157 34.96 18.99 3.52
N SER A 158 33.85 19.67 3.18
CA SER A 158 33.31 19.80 1.82
C SER A 158 33.09 18.54 0.99
N MET A 159 32.04 17.76 1.30
CA MET A 159 31.34 17.04 0.23
C MET A 159 30.38 18.03 -0.46
N PRO A 160 30.37 18.16 -1.79
CA PRO A 160 29.42 19.01 -2.47
C PRO A 160 28.03 18.48 -2.08
N MET A 161 27.18 19.33 -1.51
CA MET A 161 25.78 19.01 -1.23
C MET A 161 25.10 18.67 -2.55
N GLY A 162 25.21 17.41 -2.97
CA GLY A 162 24.42 16.84 -4.02
C GLY A 162 22.95 17.03 -3.64
N ARG A 163 22.08 17.19 -4.63
CA ARG A 163 20.65 17.41 -4.41
C ARG A 163 20.12 16.44 -3.32
N PRO A 164 19.21 16.87 -2.42
CA PRO A 164 18.65 15.99 -1.40
C PRO A 164 18.00 14.76 -2.03
N PHE A 165 18.06 13.62 -1.33
CA PHE A 165 17.42 12.38 -1.76
C PHE A 165 15.91 12.60 -1.92
N SER A 166 15.36 12.21 -3.06
CA SER A 166 13.97 12.43 -3.43
C SER A 166 13.24 11.09 -3.62
N PRO A 167 11.91 11.04 -3.46
CA PRO A 167 11.16 9.81 -3.73
C PRO A 167 11.28 9.29 -5.18
N ALA A 168 11.68 10.15 -6.12
CA ALA A 168 11.96 9.75 -7.50
C ALA A 168 13.26 8.94 -7.61
N ASP A 169 14.21 9.11 -6.69
CA ASP A 169 15.46 8.34 -6.67
C ASP A 169 15.17 6.86 -6.35
N CYS A 170 14.15 6.54 -5.54
CA CYS A 170 13.70 5.15 -5.32
C CYS A 170 13.11 4.47 -6.56
N LEU A 171 12.70 5.23 -7.57
CA LEU A 171 12.14 4.69 -8.81
C LEU A 171 13.19 4.61 -9.93
N ALA A 172 14.42 5.04 -9.66
CA ALA A 172 15.48 5.02 -10.65
C ALA A 172 15.98 3.60 -10.87
N GLU A 173 16.24 3.27 -12.14
CA GLU A 173 16.75 1.96 -12.54
C GLU A 173 18.20 1.80 -12.07
N VAL A 174 18.53 0.63 -11.51
CA VAL A 174 19.90 0.33 -11.07
C VAL A 174 20.78 -0.09 -12.24
N ASP A 175 22.03 0.36 -12.21
CA ASP A 175 23.02 -0.07 -13.20
C ASP A 175 23.54 -1.46 -12.84
N LYS A 176 23.43 -2.40 -13.77
CA LYS A 176 23.86 -3.80 -13.64
C LYS A 176 25.16 -4.09 -14.39
N ARG A 177 25.81 -3.06 -14.96
CA ARG A 177 27.08 -3.21 -15.66
C ARG A 177 28.21 -3.48 -14.68
N GLU A 178 29.26 -4.11 -15.18
CA GLU A 178 30.43 -4.52 -14.43
C GLU A 178 31.60 -3.61 -14.79
N CYS A 179 31.90 -2.64 -13.91
CA CYS A 179 32.97 -1.65 -14.08
C CYS A 179 34.17 -1.90 -13.15
N GLY A 180 33.99 -2.69 -12.08
CA GLY A 180 34.98 -2.90 -11.03
C GLY A 180 34.70 -4.17 -10.21
N GLU A 181 35.05 -4.14 -8.91
CA GLU A 181 34.79 -5.25 -7.99
C GLU A 181 33.28 -5.52 -7.88
N ARG A 182 32.89 -6.79 -7.72
CA ARG A 182 31.49 -7.21 -7.57
C ARG A 182 31.07 -7.14 -6.11
N HIS A 183 29.98 -6.42 -5.85
CA HIS A 183 29.36 -6.28 -4.54
C HIS A 183 27.88 -6.65 -4.64
N VAL A 184 27.27 -7.01 -3.51
CA VAL A 184 25.82 -7.24 -3.45
C VAL A 184 25.22 -6.12 -2.62
N ASP A 185 24.49 -5.24 -3.29
CA ASP A 185 23.87 -4.05 -2.71
C ASP A 185 22.34 -4.21 -2.74
N TRP A 186 21.63 -3.29 -2.08
CA TRP A 186 20.17 -3.24 -2.04
C TRP A 186 19.62 -2.17 -2.96
N HIS A 187 18.48 -2.44 -3.59
CA HIS A 187 17.71 -1.45 -4.33
C HIS A 187 16.22 -1.61 -4.04
N TYR A 188 15.47 -0.52 -4.15
CA TYR A 188 14.02 -0.58 -4.06
C TYR A 188 13.43 -1.05 -5.39
N ASP A 189 12.63 -2.12 -5.35
CA ASP A 189 11.85 -2.57 -6.49
C ASP A 189 10.40 -2.09 -6.35
N SER A 190 9.98 -1.18 -7.23
CA SER A 190 8.65 -0.60 -7.19
C SER A 190 7.53 -1.57 -7.57
N LYS A 191 7.84 -2.66 -8.30
CA LYS A 191 6.85 -3.68 -8.70
C LYS A 191 6.54 -4.62 -7.54
N ARG A 192 7.55 -4.95 -6.73
CA ARG A 192 7.46 -5.82 -5.55
C ARG A 192 7.19 -5.03 -4.27
N GLY A 193 7.40 -3.71 -4.28
CA GLY A 193 7.16 -2.83 -3.13
C GLY A 193 8.13 -3.07 -1.97
N THR A 194 9.32 -3.61 -2.25
CA THR A 194 10.30 -3.99 -1.23
C THR A 194 11.72 -3.83 -1.75
N CYS A 195 12.68 -3.78 -0.82
CA CYS A 195 14.10 -3.74 -1.14
C CYS A 195 14.63 -5.12 -1.50
N LEU A 196 15.29 -5.24 -2.64
CA LEU A 196 15.88 -6.48 -3.15
C LEU A 196 17.39 -6.33 -3.25
N ALA A 197 18.09 -7.42 -2.97
CA ALA A 197 19.53 -7.50 -3.19
C ALA A 197 19.81 -7.70 -4.69
N PHE A 198 20.83 -7.00 -5.20
CA PHE A 198 21.30 -7.10 -6.58
C PHE A 198 22.82 -7.07 -6.64
N THR A 199 23.39 -7.63 -7.70
CA THR A 199 24.83 -7.55 -7.93
C THR A 199 25.18 -6.17 -8.50
N ASN A 200 25.89 -5.36 -7.73
CA ASN A 200 26.49 -4.11 -8.18
C ASN A 200 27.90 -4.40 -8.73
N GLY A 201 28.17 -3.89 -9.93
CA GLY A 201 29.47 -4.02 -10.58
C GLY A 201 30.42 -2.84 -10.37
N GLY A 202 30.17 -1.97 -9.38
CA GLY A 202 31.11 -0.91 -8.97
C GLY A 202 31.09 0.37 -9.82
N CYS A 203 30.08 0.57 -10.67
CA CYS A 203 29.93 1.81 -11.44
C CYS A 203 29.31 2.94 -10.59
N GLU A 204 29.54 4.21 -10.93
CA GLU A 204 28.70 5.33 -10.43
C GLU A 204 27.30 5.16 -11.01
N GLY A 205 26.41 4.60 -10.19
CA GLY A 205 25.07 4.18 -10.60
C GLY A 205 23.98 5.06 -10.01
N SER A 206 22.75 4.66 -10.31
CA SER A 206 21.54 5.23 -9.73
C SER A 206 21.60 5.35 -8.20
N ARG A 207 20.94 6.38 -7.67
CA ARG A 207 20.75 6.61 -6.23
C ARG A 207 19.80 5.61 -5.57
N ASN A 208 19.13 4.75 -6.34
CA ASN A 208 18.38 3.60 -5.82
C ASN A 208 19.32 2.45 -5.42
N ARG A 209 20.38 2.75 -4.67
CA ARG A 209 21.43 1.81 -4.30
C ARG A 209 21.84 2.08 -2.85
N PHE A 210 21.80 1.04 -2.04
CA PHE A 210 22.01 1.11 -0.60
C PHE A 210 22.90 -0.04 -0.15
N GLU A 211 23.77 0.18 0.83
CA GLU A 211 24.67 -0.88 1.33
C GLU A 211 23.90 -1.84 2.25
N THR A 212 22.88 -1.33 2.95
CA THR A 212 22.08 -2.13 3.88
C THR A 212 20.60 -2.15 3.53
N TYR A 213 19.95 -3.25 3.88
CA TYR A 213 18.50 -3.38 3.76
C TYR A 213 17.77 -2.30 4.57
N GLU A 214 18.28 -1.97 5.75
CA GLU A 214 17.68 -0.97 6.64
C GLU A 214 17.68 0.42 6.00
N GLU A 215 18.80 0.82 5.39
CA GLU A 215 18.92 2.10 4.70
C GLU A 215 17.97 2.19 3.51
N CYS A 216 17.89 1.12 2.69
CA CYS A 216 16.94 1.05 1.59
C CYS A 216 15.49 1.14 2.10
N ARG A 217 15.18 0.40 3.18
CA ARG A 217 13.84 0.38 3.77
C ARG A 217 13.48 1.76 4.31
N ALA A 218 14.36 2.40 5.06
CA ALA A 218 14.14 3.74 5.60
C ALA A 218 13.96 4.79 4.49
N SER A 219 14.75 4.67 3.41
CA SER A 219 14.75 5.64 2.31
C SER A 219 13.55 5.49 1.38
N CYS A 220 13.16 4.25 1.06
CA CYS A 220 12.18 3.96 0.01
C CYS A 220 10.92 3.24 0.50
N GLN A 221 11.03 2.43 1.53
CA GLN A 221 9.94 1.65 2.10
C GLN A 221 9.40 2.34 3.37
N ARG A 222 8.84 3.54 3.21
CA ARG A 222 8.19 4.27 4.30
C ARG A 222 7.14 3.36 4.98
N GLU A 223 7.28 3.19 6.29
CA GLU A 223 6.53 2.25 7.15
C GLU A 223 4.99 2.39 7.06
N GLY A 224 4.49 3.50 6.51
CA GLY A 224 3.07 3.71 6.27
C GLY A 224 2.42 2.91 5.14
N MET A 225 3.16 2.16 4.32
CA MET A 225 2.53 1.26 3.33
C MET A 225 2.29 -0.16 3.86
N GLY A 226 3.08 -0.63 4.82
CA GLY A 226 2.95 -1.99 5.38
C GLY A 226 1.81 -2.09 6.39
N ILE A 227 1.79 -1.20 7.38
CA ILE A 227 0.76 -1.18 8.45
C ILE A 227 -0.63 -0.97 7.85
N CYS A 228 -0.73 -0.03 6.91
CA CYS A 228 -2.00 0.42 6.33
C CYS A 228 -2.51 -0.52 5.20
N SER A 229 -1.77 -1.59 4.91
CA SER A 229 -2.22 -2.68 4.03
C SER A 229 -2.91 -3.82 4.79
N LEU A 230 -2.74 -3.88 6.12
CA LEU A 230 -3.33 -4.91 6.97
C LEU A 230 -4.85 -4.68 7.15
N PRO A 231 -5.66 -5.72 7.34
CA PRO A 231 -7.09 -5.57 7.63
C PRO A 231 -7.32 -5.01 9.05
N ALA A 232 -8.44 -4.35 9.31
CA ALA A 232 -8.83 -4.02 10.69
C ALA A 232 -9.24 -5.31 11.43
N VAL A 233 -8.59 -5.63 12.55
CA VAL A 233 -8.85 -6.87 13.31
C VAL A 233 -9.45 -6.54 14.67
N GLN A 234 -10.70 -6.98 14.87
CA GLN A 234 -11.43 -6.83 16.14
C GLN A 234 -10.86 -7.72 17.26
N GLY A 235 -10.39 -8.92 16.92
CA GLY A 235 -9.90 -9.89 17.90
C GLY A 235 -11.02 -10.59 18.69
N PRO A 236 -10.70 -11.65 19.47
CA PRO A 236 -11.70 -12.50 20.12
C PRO A 236 -12.18 -11.99 21.48
N CYS A 237 -11.49 -11.01 22.08
CA CYS A 237 -11.89 -10.44 23.37
C CYS A 237 -13.13 -9.55 23.26
N LYS A 238 -13.82 -9.32 24.38
CA LYS A 238 -15.08 -8.54 24.46
C LYS A 238 -14.96 -7.22 25.23
N SER A 239 -13.73 -6.71 25.36
CA SER A 239 -13.46 -5.39 25.96
C SER A 239 -13.48 -4.34 24.86
N TRP A 240 -14.68 -3.84 24.54
CA TRP A 240 -14.90 -2.96 23.41
C TRP A 240 -14.21 -1.61 23.56
N GLU A 241 -13.27 -1.32 22.65
CA GLU A 241 -12.57 -0.06 22.51
C GLU A 241 -12.77 0.51 21.10
N ALA A 242 -13.03 1.82 20.99
CA ALA A 242 -13.06 2.50 19.69
C ALA A 242 -11.61 2.70 19.19
N ARG A 243 -11.30 2.18 18.01
CA ARG A 243 -10.00 2.34 17.34
C ARG A 243 -10.20 2.82 15.91
N TRP A 244 -9.14 3.29 15.28
CA TRP A 244 -9.11 3.71 13.88
C TRP A 244 -8.20 2.77 13.09
N ALA A 245 -8.62 2.40 11.88
CA ALA A 245 -7.84 1.58 10.97
C ALA A 245 -7.89 2.19 9.57
N TYR A 246 -6.81 2.11 8.82
CA TYR A 246 -6.77 2.57 7.44
C TYR A 246 -7.38 1.51 6.51
N ASN A 247 -8.36 1.91 5.72
CA ASN A 247 -8.97 1.07 4.71
C ASN A 247 -8.30 1.31 3.35
N SER A 248 -7.60 0.29 2.86
CA SER A 248 -6.83 0.34 1.61
C SER A 248 -7.70 0.39 0.34
N LEU A 249 -8.98 0.00 0.42
CA LEU A 249 -9.94 0.05 -0.69
C LEU A 249 -10.42 1.49 -0.95
N ILE A 250 -10.76 2.21 0.12
CA ILE A 250 -11.26 3.60 0.03
C ILE A 250 -10.19 4.66 0.31
N LYS A 251 -8.96 4.25 0.63
CA LYS A 251 -7.81 5.10 0.96
C LYS A 251 -8.07 6.07 2.11
N GLN A 252 -8.83 5.66 3.13
CA GLN A 252 -9.21 6.51 4.25
C GLN A 252 -9.15 5.77 5.59
N CYS A 253 -8.94 6.50 6.68
CA CYS A 253 -9.03 5.99 8.05
C CYS A 253 -10.48 5.87 8.50
N GLN A 254 -10.90 4.68 8.93
CA GLN A 254 -12.23 4.36 9.43
C GLN A 254 -12.19 3.91 10.89
N ALA A 255 -13.22 4.25 11.66
CA ALA A 255 -13.38 3.76 13.01
C ALA A 255 -13.88 2.30 13.02
N PHE A 256 -13.38 1.48 13.93
CA PHE A 256 -13.84 0.12 14.16
C PHE A 256 -13.81 -0.23 15.66
N ALA A 257 -14.59 -1.24 16.06
CA ALA A 257 -14.61 -1.73 17.44
C ALA A 257 -13.52 -2.79 17.63
N TYR A 258 -12.55 -2.50 18.49
CA TYR A 258 -11.52 -3.44 18.90
C TYR A 258 -11.95 -4.17 20.18
N GLY A 259 -11.79 -5.48 20.22
CA GLY A 259 -12.19 -6.34 21.34
C GLY A 259 -11.23 -6.33 22.53
N GLY A 260 -10.08 -5.66 22.41
CA GLY A 260 -9.10 -5.49 23.50
C GLY A 260 -7.91 -6.46 23.45
N CYS A 261 -7.90 -7.46 22.57
CA CYS A 261 -6.77 -8.38 22.41
C CYS A 261 -6.63 -8.92 20.97
N GLN A 262 -5.44 -9.43 20.63
CA GLN A 262 -5.14 -10.10 19.34
C GLN A 262 -5.51 -9.30 18.09
N GLY A 263 -5.38 -7.98 18.15
CA GLY A 263 -5.42 -7.11 16.96
C GLY A 263 -4.11 -7.12 16.19
N ASN A 264 -4.05 -6.34 15.11
CA ASN A 264 -2.82 -6.08 14.37
C ASN A 264 -2.45 -4.59 14.41
N SER A 265 -1.35 -4.23 13.75
CA SER A 265 -0.81 -2.86 13.78
C SER A 265 -1.66 -1.82 13.07
N ASN A 266 -2.66 -2.21 12.26
CA ASN A 266 -3.61 -1.27 11.65
C ASN A 266 -4.74 -0.94 12.65
N SER A 267 -4.35 -0.42 13.80
CA SER A 267 -5.23 -0.13 14.93
C SER A 267 -4.71 1.04 15.75
N PHE A 268 -5.06 2.25 15.32
CA PHE A 268 -4.68 3.53 15.91
C PHE A 268 -5.70 3.99 16.95
N ARG A 269 -5.26 4.80 17.93
CA ARG A 269 -6.17 5.34 18.95
C ARG A 269 -6.98 6.51 18.43
N THR A 270 -6.41 7.29 17.52
CA THR A 270 -7.06 8.49 16.96
C THR A 270 -7.04 8.47 15.44
N ARG A 271 -8.00 9.20 14.84
CA ARG A 271 -8.03 9.43 13.40
C ARG A 271 -6.75 10.10 12.91
N ALA A 272 -6.30 11.14 13.61
CA ALA A 272 -5.10 11.89 13.23
C ALA A 272 -3.83 11.02 13.24
N GLU A 273 -3.71 10.11 14.21
CA GLU A 273 -2.60 9.15 14.27
C GLU A 273 -2.64 8.17 13.08
N CYS A 274 -3.83 7.66 12.72
CA CYS A 274 -4.00 6.84 11.53
C CYS A 274 -3.63 7.62 10.25
N GLU A 275 -4.07 8.88 10.15
CA GLU A 275 -3.83 9.70 8.97
C GLU A 275 -2.37 10.13 8.83
N ALA A 276 -1.65 10.33 9.94
CA ALA A 276 -0.22 10.63 9.96
C ALA A 276 0.64 9.42 9.57
N ASN A 277 0.21 8.22 9.95
CA ASN A 277 0.94 6.98 9.71
C ASN A 277 0.59 6.30 8.37
N CYS A 278 -0.54 6.65 7.74
CA CYS A 278 -1.02 6.00 6.52
C CYS A 278 -1.10 6.94 5.31
N PRO A 279 -0.97 6.43 4.08
CA PRO A 279 -1.01 7.25 2.87
C PRO A 279 -2.36 7.94 2.72
N GLN A 280 -2.37 9.23 3.01
CA GLN A 280 -3.51 10.07 2.67
C GLN A 280 -3.58 10.27 1.15
N PRO A 281 -4.79 10.31 0.55
CA PRO A 281 -4.94 10.87 -0.77
C PRO A 281 -4.36 12.28 -0.72
N LYS A 282 -3.20 12.48 -1.34
CA LYS A 282 -2.67 13.83 -1.52
C LYS A 282 -3.70 14.55 -2.38
N SER A 283 -4.44 15.48 -1.81
CA SER A 283 -5.06 16.50 -2.64
C SER A 283 -3.89 17.13 -3.40
N ARG A 284 -3.85 16.91 -4.72
CA ARG A 284 -2.97 17.71 -5.56
C ARG A 284 -3.34 19.15 -5.22
N PRO A 285 -2.38 20.04 -4.89
CA PRO A 285 -2.73 21.44 -4.69
C PRO A 285 -3.45 21.89 -5.97
N CYS A 286 -4.75 22.16 -5.83
CA CYS A 286 -5.61 22.48 -6.95
C CYS A 286 -4.94 23.66 -7.67
N LYS A 287 -4.52 23.46 -8.92
CA LYS A 287 -4.01 24.58 -9.71
C LYS A 287 -5.18 25.55 -9.82
N THR A 288 -5.04 26.75 -9.27
CA THR A 288 -6.06 27.80 -9.39
C THR A 288 -6.52 27.87 -10.84
N CYS A 289 -7.83 27.69 -11.07
CA CYS A 289 -8.39 27.61 -12.41
C CYS A 289 -7.91 28.83 -13.22
N ARG A 290 -7.03 28.59 -14.20
CA ARG A 290 -6.50 29.65 -15.04
C ARG A 290 -7.58 30.01 -16.06
N ALA A 291 -8.35 31.06 -15.75
CA ALA A 291 -9.28 31.66 -16.69
C ALA A 291 -8.51 32.06 -17.95
N LYS A 292 -8.68 31.30 -19.04
CA LYS A 292 -8.15 31.69 -20.34
C LYS A 292 -9.15 32.68 -20.95
N GLY A 293 -8.73 33.93 -21.10
CA GLY A 293 -9.43 34.90 -21.94
C GLY A 293 -10.03 36.11 -21.20
N LYS A 294 -10.19 37.19 -21.97
CA LYS A 294 -10.90 38.41 -21.55
C LYS A 294 -12.42 38.16 -21.62
N ILE A 295 -13.22 38.90 -20.84
CA ILE A 295 -14.69 38.77 -20.77
C ILE A 295 -15.33 38.85 -22.17
N VAL A 296 -14.91 39.82 -22.99
CA VAL A 296 -15.54 40.09 -24.30
C VAL A 296 -15.36 38.94 -25.30
N PRO A 297 -14.14 38.41 -25.56
CA PRO A 297 -13.98 37.24 -26.43
C PRO A 297 -14.76 36.00 -25.98
N ASN A 298 -14.82 35.71 -24.68
CA ASN A 298 -15.56 34.56 -24.17
C ASN A 298 -17.07 34.76 -24.31
N LEU A 299 -17.57 35.97 -24.05
CA LEU A 299 -18.96 36.34 -24.29
C LEU A 299 -19.35 36.20 -25.77
N CYS A 300 -18.42 36.48 -26.69
CA CYS A 300 -18.68 36.35 -28.13
C CYS A 300 -18.62 34.91 -28.65
N ARG A 301 -17.99 33.98 -27.93
CA ARG A 301 -17.87 32.57 -28.31
C ARG A 301 -18.92 31.67 -27.66
N SER A 302 -19.56 32.14 -26.60
CA SER A 302 -20.53 31.36 -25.83
C SER A 302 -21.91 31.45 -26.49
N ASP A 303 -22.65 30.34 -26.47
CA ASP A 303 -24.02 30.28 -27.02
C ASP A 303 -25.03 30.97 -26.10
N PHE A 304 -24.77 30.95 -24.79
CA PHE A 304 -25.54 31.67 -23.80
C PHE A 304 -24.63 32.36 -22.78
N ALA A 305 -25.13 33.46 -22.21
CA ALA A 305 -24.52 34.15 -21.09
C ALA A 305 -25.60 34.68 -20.17
N ILE A 306 -25.53 34.32 -18.88
CA ILE A 306 -26.52 34.67 -17.88
C ILE A 306 -25.86 35.24 -16.63
N VAL A 307 -26.64 36.02 -15.89
CA VAL A 307 -26.35 36.40 -14.51
C VAL A 307 -27.38 35.73 -13.62
N GLY A 308 -26.91 34.97 -12.65
CA GLY A 308 -27.81 34.25 -11.74
C GLY A 308 -27.15 33.81 -10.46
N ARG A 309 -27.97 33.45 -9.48
CA ARG A 309 -27.52 32.90 -8.19
C ARG A 309 -27.62 31.38 -8.21
N LEU A 310 -26.57 30.71 -7.76
CA LEU A 310 -26.56 29.27 -7.60
C LEU A 310 -27.50 28.88 -6.47
N THR A 311 -28.52 28.07 -6.77
CA THR A 311 -29.50 27.58 -5.79
C THR A 311 -29.20 26.16 -5.33
N GLU A 312 -28.69 25.33 -6.23
CA GLU A 312 -28.41 23.91 -5.97
C GLU A 312 -27.22 23.46 -6.82
N LEU A 313 -26.36 22.62 -6.25
CA LEU A 313 -25.25 21.98 -6.94
C LEU A 313 -25.23 20.51 -6.56
N ILE A 314 -25.38 19.64 -7.56
CA ILE A 314 -25.37 18.19 -7.42
C ILE A 314 -24.10 17.67 -8.08
N GLU A 315 -23.29 16.95 -7.32
CA GLU A 315 -22.01 16.38 -7.75
C GLU A 315 -22.17 14.89 -8.07
N ASP A 316 -21.72 14.45 -9.23
CA ASP A 316 -21.69 13.03 -9.67
C ASP A 316 -20.27 12.64 -10.14
N LEU A 317 -19.97 11.36 -10.34
CA LEU A 317 -18.60 10.84 -10.53
C LEU A 317 -17.72 11.63 -11.54
N ASP A 318 -18.26 11.98 -12.70
CA ASP A 318 -17.58 12.72 -13.78
C ASP A 318 -18.41 13.88 -14.39
N SER A 319 -19.55 14.18 -13.77
CA SER A 319 -20.48 15.22 -14.19
C SER A 319 -21.20 15.84 -12.99
N GLY A 320 -22.01 16.87 -13.22
CA GLY A 320 -22.95 17.33 -12.21
C GLY A 320 -23.96 18.32 -12.75
N ILE A 321 -24.81 18.80 -11.86
CA ILE A 321 -25.94 19.65 -12.22
C ILE A 321 -25.92 20.86 -11.31
N ALA A 322 -25.87 22.05 -11.91
CA ALA A 322 -25.96 23.32 -11.23
C ALA A 322 -27.28 24.00 -11.60
N ARG A 323 -28.06 24.41 -10.60
CA ARG A 323 -29.30 25.16 -10.80
C ARG A 323 -29.10 26.61 -10.43
N PHE A 324 -29.48 27.50 -11.33
CA PHE A 324 -29.37 28.93 -11.17
C PHE A 324 -30.74 29.58 -11.14
N SER A 325 -30.96 30.47 -10.17
CA SER A 325 -32.01 31.48 -10.24
C SER A 325 -31.52 32.61 -11.16
N LEU A 326 -32.20 32.81 -12.28
CA LEU A 326 -31.83 33.82 -13.28
C LEU A 326 -32.22 35.21 -12.79
N GLU A 327 -31.25 36.12 -12.76
CA GLU A 327 -31.49 37.56 -12.55
C GLU A 327 -31.55 38.28 -13.90
N GLU A 328 -30.65 37.94 -14.83
CA GLU A 328 -30.57 38.58 -16.14
C GLU A 328 -30.02 37.61 -17.21
N VAL A 329 -30.51 37.74 -18.44
CA VAL A 329 -30.04 36.98 -19.61
C VAL A 329 -29.33 37.96 -20.54
N LEU A 330 -28.00 37.81 -20.66
CA LEU A 330 -27.14 38.71 -21.44
C LEU A 330 -26.96 38.25 -22.89
N ARG A 331 -26.99 36.94 -23.12
CA ARG A 331 -26.90 36.34 -24.45
C ARG A 331 -27.68 35.03 -24.47
N ASP A 332 -28.44 34.83 -25.53
CA ASP A 332 -29.37 33.71 -25.68
C ASP A 332 -29.57 33.43 -27.17
N GLU A 333 -28.59 32.79 -27.81
CA GLU A 333 -28.65 32.53 -29.26
C GLU A 333 -29.39 31.24 -29.60
N LYS A 334 -29.35 30.23 -28.70
CA LYS A 334 -29.84 28.88 -28.99
C LYS A 334 -30.84 28.31 -27.98
N MET A 335 -31.06 28.95 -26.82
CA MET A 335 -31.92 28.38 -25.77
C MET A 335 -33.32 29.00 -25.66
N GLY A 336 -33.51 30.24 -26.10
CA GLY A 336 -34.80 30.94 -25.99
C GLY A 336 -35.20 31.28 -24.55
N LEU A 337 -34.23 31.38 -23.62
CA LEU A 337 -34.45 31.76 -22.22
C LEU A 337 -35.29 33.03 -22.07
N SER A 338 -34.99 34.04 -22.90
CA SER A 338 -35.70 35.33 -22.90
C SER A 338 -37.13 35.21 -23.40
N PHE A 339 -37.37 34.33 -24.39
CA PHE A 339 -38.68 34.08 -24.97
C PHE A 339 -39.62 33.33 -24.00
N PHE A 340 -39.09 32.36 -23.25
CA PHE A 340 -39.87 31.54 -22.33
C PHE A 340 -40.02 32.15 -20.92
N ASN A 341 -39.40 33.31 -20.65
CA ASN A 341 -39.39 33.96 -19.34
C ASN A 341 -38.96 32.99 -18.21
N THR A 342 -37.93 32.17 -18.49
CA THR A 342 -37.42 31.17 -17.55
C THR A 342 -36.83 31.84 -16.32
N ARG A 343 -37.27 31.42 -15.13
CA ARG A 343 -36.77 31.94 -13.83
C ARG A 343 -35.64 31.11 -13.24
N HIS A 344 -35.61 29.82 -13.57
CA HIS A 344 -34.59 28.90 -13.14
C HIS A 344 -33.98 28.23 -14.37
N LEU A 345 -32.66 28.06 -14.35
CA LEU A 345 -31.95 27.32 -15.37
C LEU A 345 -31.16 26.19 -14.74
N GLU A 346 -31.33 25.00 -15.29
CA GLU A 346 -30.52 23.83 -14.97
C GLU A 346 -29.37 23.74 -15.97
N VAL A 347 -28.15 23.63 -15.45
CA VAL A 347 -26.92 23.64 -16.24
C VAL A 347 -26.10 22.40 -15.91
N THR A 348 -25.75 21.65 -16.94
CA THR A 348 -24.94 20.43 -16.81
C THR A 348 -23.46 20.79 -16.78
N LEU A 349 -22.73 20.27 -15.80
CA LEU A 349 -21.28 20.37 -15.67
C LEU A 349 -20.66 19.11 -16.27
N ALA A 350 -20.10 19.22 -17.46
CA ALA A 350 -19.54 18.08 -18.18
C ALA A 350 -18.02 17.96 -17.92
N LYS A 351 -17.53 16.72 -17.72
CA LYS A 351 -16.10 16.41 -17.56
C LYS A 351 -15.46 17.14 -16.38
N MET A 352 -16.17 17.19 -15.26
CA MET A 352 -15.74 17.92 -14.07
C MET A 352 -14.95 17.01 -13.13
N ASP A 353 -13.79 17.47 -12.67
CA ASP A 353 -13.03 16.81 -11.60
C ASP A 353 -13.43 17.45 -10.26
N TRP A 354 -14.30 16.80 -9.49
CA TRP A 354 -14.78 17.30 -8.20
C TRP A 354 -13.70 17.38 -7.12
N SER A 355 -12.53 16.77 -7.34
CA SER A 355 -11.38 16.97 -6.46
C SER A 355 -10.70 18.34 -6.65
N CYS A 356 -10.94 19.00 -7.79
CA CYS A 356 -10.46 20.34 -8.13
C CYS A 356 -11.38 20.95 -9.22
N PRO A 357 -12.60 21.39 -8.86
CA PRO A 357 -13.59 21.82 -9.83
C PRO A 357 -13.12 23.08 -10.58
N CYS A 358 -13.09 23.01 -11.91
CA CYS A 358 -12.85 24.15 -12.79
C CYS A 358 -13.93 24.18 -13.87
N PRO A 359 -14.69 25.30 -14.02
CA PRO A 359 -14.62 26.53 -13.23
C PRO A 359 -15.08 26.31 -11.76
N ASN A 360 -14.52 27.08 -10.83
CA ASN A 360 -14.87 26.97 -9.40
C ASN A 360 -16.27 27.55 -9.17
N ILE A 361 -17.28 26.69 -9.14
CA ILE A 361 -18.68 27.05 -8.90
C ILE A 361 -18.99 26.68 -7.46
N THR A 362 -18.84 27.65 -6.58
CA THR A 362 -19.23 27.53 -5.18
C THR A 362 -20.48 28.34 -4.93
N MET A 363 -21.27 27.95 -3.93
CA MET A 363 -22.34 28.79 -3.39
C MET A 363 -21.72 30.01 -2.69
N GLU A 364 -21.29 31.00 -3.47
CA GLU A 364 -20.94 32.33 -2.96
C GLU A 364 -22.21 33.18 -2.80
N GLU A 365 -22.22 34.15 -1.87
CA GLU A 365 -23.40 34.97 -1.57
C GLU A 365 -23.83 35.94 -2.71
N GLY A 366 -23.06 36.01 -3.80
CA GLY A 366 -23.27 36.95 -4.91
C GLY A 366 -23.72 36.32 -6.22
N PRO A 367 -24.22 37.13 -7.18
CA PRO A 367 -24.57 36.64 -8.51
C PRO A 367 -23.32 36.23 -9.31
N LEU A 368 -23.46 35.16 -10.08
CA LEU A 368 -22.43 34.61 -10.95
C LEU A 368 -22.77 34.95 -12.41
N LEU A 369 -21.76 35.41 -13.16
CA LEU A 369 -21.78 35.45 -14.61
C LEU A 369 -21.35 34.09 -15.14
N VAL A 370 -22.27 33.42 -15.82
CA VAL A 370 -22.07 32.09 -16.40
C VAL A 370 -22.15 32.22 -17.92
N MET A 371 -21.12 31.74 -18.60
CA MET A 371 -21.10 31.62 -20.06
C MET A 371 -20.77 30.18 -20.45
N GLY A 372 -21.56 29.63 -21.36
CA GLY A 372 -21.43 28.22 -21.76
C GLY A 372 -21.97 27.96 -23.16
N GLU A 373 -22.14 26.68 -23.46
CA GLU A 373 -22.56 26.17 -24.77
C GLU A 373 -23.89 25.45 -24.66
N VAL A 374 -24.63 25.38 -25.76
CA VAL A 374 -25.88 24.63 -25.84
C VAL A 374 -25.61 23.34 -26.61
N GLN A 375 -25.74 22.20 -25.93
CA GLN A 375 -25.59 20.87 -26.53
C GLN A 375 -26.92 20.13 -26.40
N ASP A 376 -27.47 19.68 -27.53
CA ASP A 376 -28.75 18.97 -27.60
C ASP A 376 -29.92 19.68 -26.87
N GLY A 377 -29.93 21.02 -26.90
CA GLY A 377 -30.95 21.85 -26.25
C GLY A 377 -30.77 22.03 -24.74
N MET A 378 -29.69 21.50 -24.17
CA MET A 378 -29.34 21.65 -22.75
C MET A 378 -28.19 22.64 -22.57
N ALA A 379 -28.24 23.41 -21.48
CA ALA A 379 -27.15 24.27 -21.08
C ALA A 379 -25.99 23.44 -20.53
N VAL A 380 -24.80 23.57 -21.11
CA VAL A 380 -23.61 22.84 -20.68
C VAL A 380 -22.46 23.79 -20.36
N ILE A 381 -21.82 23.56 -19.23
CA ILE A 381 -20.56 24.19 -18.82
C ILE A 381 -19.46 23.14 -18.89
N GLN A 382 -18.40 23.47 -19.62
CA GLN A 382 -17.18 22.68 -19.75
C GLN A 382 -16.06 23.23 -18.84
N PRO A 383 -14.95 22.50 -18.65
CA PRO A 383 -13.90 22.92 -17.72
C PRO A 383 -13.19 24.24 -18.07
N ASP A 384 -13.30 24.67 -19.33
CA ASP A 384 -12.76 25.93 -19.86
C ASP A 384 -13.81 27.04 -19.99
N SER A 385 -15.06 26.78 -19.62
CA SER A 385 -16.15 27.75 -19.64
C SER A 385 -15.96 28.87 -18.61
N TYR A 386 -16.57 30.03 -18.87
CA TYR A 386 -16.39 31.21 -18.03
C TYR A 386 -17.47 31.28 -16.95
N VAL A 387 -17.08 31.06 -15.69
CA VAL A 387 -17.96 31.29 -14.53
C VAL A 387 -17.24 32.11 -13.49
N ARG A 388 -17.80 33.28 -13.11
CA ARG A 388 -17.24 34.15 -12.06
C ARG A 388 -18.28 35.02 -11.37
N PRO A 389 -17.99 35.47 -10.13
CA PRO A 389 -18.74 36.54 -9.49
C PRO A 389 -18.74 37.80 -10.34
N ILE A 390 -19.92 38.40 -10.49
CA ILE A 390 -20.12 39.64 -11.23
C ILE A 390 -20.43 40.79 -10.28
N THR A 391 -19.92 41.98 -10.62
CA THR A 391 -20.22 43.23 -9.93
C THR A 391 -20.95 44.16 -10.88
N ASP A 392 -21.77 45.08 -10.35
CA ASP A 392 -22.55 46.03 -11.17
C ASP A 392 -21.69 46.83 -12.15
N ARG A 393 -20.46 47.20 -11.74
CA ARG A 393 -19.50 47.89 -12.61
C ARG A 393 -19.09 47.07 -13.83
N ARG A 394 -18.92 45.75 -13.66
CA ARG A 394 -18.60 44.84 -14.77
C ARG A 394 -19.82 44.55 -15.62
N LEU A 395 -20.99 44.41 -15.00
CA LEU A 395 -22.25 44.22 -15.69
C LEU A 395 -22.54 45.38 -16.65
N LYS A 396 -22.38 46.64 -16.21
CA LYS A 396 -22.51 47.82 -17.07
C LYS A 396 -21.56 47.80 -18.28
N LYS A 397 -20.30 47.36 -18.09
CA LYS A 397 -19.36 47.22 -19.21
C LYS A 397 -19.78 46.17 -20.22
N ILE A 398 -20.42 45.08 -19.76
CA ILE A 398 -20.94 44.04 -20.66
C ILE A 398 -22.11 44.60 -21.48
N HIS A 399 -23.01 45.36 -20.85
CA HIS A 399 -24.09 46.05 -21.54
C HIS A 399 -23.57 46.97 -22.64
N GLU A 400 -22.58 47.83 -22.35
CA GLU A 400 -21.97 48.70 -23.37
C GLU A 400 -21.38 47.91 -24.56
N VAL A 401 -20.81 46.73 -24.30
CA VAL A 401 -20.23 45.86 -25.34
C VAL A 401 -21.32 45.23 -26.21
N LEU A 402 -22.43 44.81 -25.60
CA LEU A 402 -23.59 44.24 -26.28
C LEU A 402 -24.32 45.30 -27.12
N GLU A 403 -24.56 46.50 -26.57
CA GLU A 403 -25.16 47.63 -27.30
C GLU A 403 -24.36 48.04 -28.53
N LYS A 404 -23.02 48.01 -28.43
CA LYS A 404 -22.12 48.33 -29.55
C LYS A 404 -22.00 47.21 -30.59
N LYS A 405 -22.75 46.10 -30.45
CA LYS A 405 -22.68 44.93 -31.35
C LYS A 405 -21.24 44.45 -31.57
N THR A 406 -20.42 44.53 -30.52
CA THR A 406 -18.97 44.33 -30.63
C THR A 406 -18.62 42.91 -31.11
N CYS A 407 -19.46 41.92 -30.80
CA CYS A 407 -19.27 40.54 -31.28
C CYS A 407 -19.47 40.40 -32.79
N GLU A 408 -20.43 41.12 -33.39
CA GLU A 408 -20.65 41.14 -34.85
C GLU A 408 -19.47 41.81 -35.57
N LEU A 409 -18.90 42.86 -34.96
CA LEU A 409 -17.71 43.54 -35.47
C LEU A 409 -16.46 42.66 -35.39
N LEU A 410 -16.27 41.90 -34.30
CA LEU A 410 -15.12 41.02 -34.13
C LEU A 410 -15.14 39.79 -35.06
N GLN A 411 -16.33 39.27 -35.40
CA GLN A 411 -16.46 38.19 -36.39
C GLN A 411 -16.03 38.64 -37.79
N ARG A 412 -16.27 39.90 -38.18
CA ARG A 412 -15.84 40.46 -39.48
C ARG A 412 -14.33 40.62 -39.67
N PHE A 413 -13.53 40.53 -38.60
CA PHE A 413 -12.06 40.61 -38.68
C PHE A 413 -11.37 39.24 -38.53
N GLN A 414 -12.14 38.15 -38.52
CA GLN A 414 -11.61 36.77 -38.45
C GLN A 414 -11.80 35.97 -39.75
N ASP A 415 -12.49 36.54 -40.75
CA ASP A 415 -12.42 36.16 -42.17
C ASP A 415 -11.34 36.98 -42.88
#